data_AF-A0A6N8AVB3-F1
#
_entry.id   AF-A0A6N8AVB3-F1
#
_cell.length_a   1.000
_cell.length_b   1.000
_cell.length_c   1.000
_cell.angle_alpha   90.00
_cell.angle_beta   90.00
_cell.angle_gamma   90.00
#
_symmetry.space_group_name_H-M   'P 1'
#
loop_
_entity.id
_entity.type
_entity.pdbx_description
1 polymer ?
#
loop_
_entity_poly.entity_id
_entity_poly.type
_entity_poly.pdbx_seq_one_letter_code
_entity_poly.pdbx_strand_id
1 'polypeptide(L)'
;MAGDATDEPGGTSHFVVVDHDGNAVSVTTTVESFFGSGRMVGGFFLNNQLTDFAWDRVDGRPGMANAIAAGKRPRSSMAPLLMLDGDGRLAGALGSPGGPAIPAYIGKTLVGLLYWRLPLDQAVALPNLVARGARFDGEADRFPVPLRTALRERGVDIRGGAGEDSGLHGVFLRDGRWQWAADPRRDGTAAFPAHRTPDASR
;
A
#
# COMPACT_ATOMS: atom_id res chain seq x y z
N MET A 1 -13.31 18.73 12.57
CA MET A 1 -13.57 17.32 12.20
C MET A 1 -12.93 16.46 13.28
N ALA A 2 -13.66 15.54 13.91
CA ALA A 2 -13.01 14.55 14.78
C ALA A 2 -12.11 13.66 13.91
N GLY A 3 -10.89 13.37 14.37
CA GLY A 3 -9.99 12.46 13.66
C GLY A 3 -10.55 11.05 13.64
N ASP A 4 -10.31 10.33 12.56
CA ASP A 4 -10.63 8.90 12.46
C ASP A 4 -9.57 8.11 13.25
N ALA A 5 -10.00 7.30 14.22
CA ALA A 5 -9.15 6.50 15.11
C ALA A 5 -9.26 4.99 14.83
N THR A 6 -9.84 4.62 13.68
CA THR A 6 -10.03 3.23 13.26
C THR A 6 -8.69 2.50 13.11
N ASP A 7 -8.61 1.27 13.62
CA ASP A 7 -7.47 0.36 13.46
C ASP A 7 -7.81 -0.69 12.39
N GLU A 8 -7.05 -0.72 11.28
CA GLU A 8 -7.24 -1.66 10.17
C GLU A 8 -6.07 -2.68 10.15
N PRO A 9 -6.25 -3.92 10.65
CA PRO A 9 -5.25 -5.00 10.57
C PRO A 9 -4.97 -5.58 9.16
N GLY A 10 -3.98 -6.49 9.11
CA GLY A 10 -3.17 -6.78 7.92
C GLY A 10 -3.60 -7.89 6.94
N GLY A 11 -4.87 -8.20 6.75
CA GLY A 11 -5.39 -9.28 5.87
C GLY A 11 -5.57 -8.91 4.39
N THR A 12 -4.81 -7.92 3.91
CA THR A 12 -4.90 -7.38 2.54
C THR A 12 -3.85 -8.02 1.62
N SER A 13 -4.17 -8.14 0.33
CA SER A 13 -3.26 -8.51 -0.75
C SER A 13 -3.36 -7.55 -1.93
N HIS A 14 -2.28 -7.42 -2.70
CA HIS A 14 -2.24 -6.61 -3.92
C HIS A 14 -1.53 -7.36 -5.05
N PHE A 15 -2.01 -7.19 -6.28
CA PHE A 15 -1.32 -7.66 -7.48
C PHE A 15 -1.61 -6.74 -8.68
N VAL A 16 -0.72 -6.79 -9.66
CA VAL A 16 -0.81 -6.04 -10.91
C VAL A 16 -0.65 -7.00 -12.08
N VAL A 17 -1.45 -6.83 -13.12
CA VAL A 17 -1.31 -7.55 -14.39
C VAL A 17 -1.33 -6.53 -15.53
N VAL A 18 -0.41 -6.69 -16.49
CA VAL A 18 -0.43 -6.00 -17.78
C VAL A 18 -0.36 -7.07 -18.87
N ASP A 19 -1.30 -7.04 -19.80
CA ASP A 19 -1.33 -7.97 -20.93
C ASP A 19 -0.55 -7.44 -22.14
N HIS A 20 -0.50 -8.24 -23.20
CA HIS A 20 0.22 -7.89 -24.43
C HIS A 20 -0.42 -6.76 -25.25
N ASP A 21 -1.71 -6.47 -25.02
CA ASP A 21 -2.45 -5.42 -25.71
C ASP A 21 -2.31 -4.07 -24.98
N GLY A 22 -1.62 -4.06 -23.83
CA GLY A 22 -1.43 -2.89 -22.98
C GLY A 22 -2.57 -2.69 -21.97
N ASN A 23 -3.53 -3.62 -21.86
CA ASN A 23 -4.53 -3.55 -20.80
C ASN A 23 -3.87 -3.82 -19.45
N ALA A 24 -4.23 -3.05 -18.44
CA ALA A 24 -3.70 -3.22 -17.09
C ALA A 24 -4.78 -3.24 -16.03
N VAL A 25 -4.56 -4.08 -15.02
CA VAL A 25 -5.34 -4.10 -13.79
C VAL A 25 -4.41 -3.98 -12.59
N SER A 26 -4.82 -3.12 -11.66
CA SER A 26 -4.19 -2.94 -10.35
C SER A 26 -5.24 -3.28 -9.30
N VAL A 27 -5.05 -4.38 -8.57
CA VAL A 27 -6.09 -4.97 -7.73
C VAL A 27 -5.59 -5.09 -6.30
N THR A 28 -6.24 -4.37 -5.39
CA THR A 28 -6.11 -4.58 -3.95
C THR A 28 -7.37 -5.25 -3.43
N THR A 29 -7.20 -6.35 -2.70
CA THR A 29 -8.31 -7.16 -2.15
C THR A 29 -8.04 -7.50 -0.69
N THR A 30 -9.09 -7.67 0.10
CA THR A 30 -8.95 -7.84 1.55
C THR A 30 -10.11 -8.61 2.18
N VAL A 31 -9.82 -9.26 3.31
CA VAL A 31 -10.81 -9.74 4.28
C VAL A 31 -10.78 -8.92 5.58
N GLU A 32 -10.14 -7.75 5.52
CA GLU A 32 -9.76 -6.89 6.64
C GLU A 32 -8.60 -7.51 7.44
N SER A 33 -8.87 -8.24 8.52
CA SER A 33 -7.84 -8.87 9.37
C SER A 33 -7.25 -10.12 8.72
N PHE A 34 -6.12 -10.64 9.23
CA PHE A 34 -5.69 -11.99 8.89
C PHE A 34 -6.80 -12.99 9.22
N PHE A 35 -7.22 -13.79 8.22
CA PHE A 35 -8.38 -14.70 8.30
C PHE A 35 -9.74 -14.02 8.55
N GLY A 36 -9.81 -12.70 8.35
CA GLY A 36 -11.01 -11.88 8.55
C GLY A 36 -11.58 -12.02 9.96
N SER A 37 -12.87 -12.34 10.05
CA SER A 37 -13.55 -12.60 11.32
C SER A 37 -13.16 -13.92 12.00
N GLY A 38 -12.30 -14.73 11.38
CA GLY A 38 -11.97 -16.10 11.82
C GLY A 38 -13.07 -17.13 11.58
N ARG A 39 -14.25 -16.71 11.10
CA ARG A 39 -15.36 -17.61 10.76
C ARG A 39 -15.20 -18.16 9.35
N MET A 40 -15.54 -19.43 9.17
CA MET A 40 -15.54 -20.09 7.87
C MET A 40 -16.92 -20.60 7.49
N VAL A 41 -17.26 -20.49 6.21
CA VAL A 41 -18.46 -21.09 5.60
C VAL A 41 -18.05 -21.69 4.25
N GLY A 42 -18.31 -22.98 4.04
CA GLY A 42 -18.03 -23.65 2.77
C GLY A 42 -16.55 -23.63 2.34
N GLY A 43 -15.61 -23.52 3.31
CA GLY A 43 -14.18 -23.39 3.03
C GLY A 43 -13.68 -21.96 2.82
N PHE A 44 -14.55 -20.95 2.92
CA PHE A 44 -14.18 -19.54 2.78
C PHE A 44 -14.15 -18.83 4.12
N PHE A 45 -13.12 -18.02 4.36
CA PHE A 45 -13.09 -17.08 5.49
C PHE A 45 -14.03 -15.90 5.23
N LEU A 46 -14.79 -15.52 6.25
CA LEU A 46 -15.65 -14.33 6.21
C LEU A 46 -14.88 -13.10 6.68
N ASN A 47 -14.95 -12.01 5.93
CA ASN A 47 -14.33 -10.74 6.30
C ASN A 47 -14.89 -10.19 7.62
N ASN A 48 -14.14 -9.29 8.25
CA ASN A 48 -14.62 -8.46 9.35
C ASN A 48 -14.63 -6.96 8.98
N GLN A 49 -14.81 -6.61 7.70
CA GLN A 49 -14.64 -5.25 7.16
C GLN A 49 -15.43 -4.16 7.91
N LEU A 50 -16.54 -4.49 8.56
CA LEU A 50 -17.31 -3.52 9.33
C LEU A 50 -16.54 -2.96 10.54
N THR A 51 -15.41 -3.57 10.93
CA THR A 51 -14.50 -2.99 11.93
C THR A 51 -13.84 -1.71 11.45
N ASP A 52 -13.75 -1.48 10.13
CA ASP A 52 -13.17 -0.26 9.54
C ASP A 52 -14.07 0.98 9.66
N PHE A 53 -15.24 0.86 10.29
CA PHE A 53 -16.01 2.03 10.67
C PHE A 53 -15.48 2.62 11.99
N ALA A 54 -15.69 3.92 12.16
CA ALA A 54 -15.47 4.57 13.44
C ALA A 54 -16.52 4.08 14.47
N TRP A 55 -16.03 3.45 15.54
CA TRP A 55 -16.85 2.90 16.64
C TRP A 55 -17.12 3.92 17.75
N ASP A 56 -16.24 4.90 17.91
CA ASP A 56 -16.40 5.93 18.92
C ASP A 56 -17.65 6.75 18.61
N ARG A 57 -18.73 6.45 19.33
CA ARG A 57 -19.79 7.44 19.54
C ARG A 57 -19.16 8.53 20.40
N VAL A 58 -18.58 9.54 19.76
CA VAL A 58 -18.26 10.78 20.48
C VAL A 58 -19.59 11.42 20.83
N ASP A 59 -20.12 11.09 22.01
CA ASP A 59 -21.34 11.67 22.54
C ASP A 59 -21.28 13.19 22.38
N GLY A 60 -22.30 13.76 21.72
CA GLY A 60 -22.42 15.21 21.52
C GLY A 60 -21.65 15.80 20.33
N ARG A 61 -20.99 15.03 19.45
CA ARG A 61 -20.47 15.56 18.16
C ARG A 61 -21.32 15.09 16.98
N PRO A 62 -21.80 16.00 16.12
CA PRO A 62 -22.48 15.59 14.89
C PRO A 62 -21.53 14.82 13.97
N GLY A 63 -21.96 13.63 13.56
CA GLY A 63 -21.58 12.91 12.34
C GLY A 63 -20.09 12.69 12.08
N MET A 64 -19.50 11.61 12.63
CA MET A 64 -18.24 11.12 12.08
C MET A 64 -18.47 10.66 10.64
N ALA A 65 -17.65 11.17 9.71
CA ALA A 65 -17.77 10.84 8.28
C ALA A 65 -17.69 9.33 8.03
N ASN A 66 -16.95 8.60 8.87
CA ASN A 66 -16.81 7.14 8.84
C ASN A 66 -17.68 6.43 9.91
N ALA A 67 -18.78 7.01 10.39
CA ALA A 67 -19.71 6.31 11.30
C ALA A 67 -20.46 5.17 10.59
N ILE A 68 -20.81 4.12 11.34
CA ILE A 68 -21.62 2.98 10.88
C ILE A 68 -23.01 3.45 10.43
N ALA A 69 -23.47 2.99 9.26
CA ALA A 69 -24.85 3.15 8.79
C ALA A 69 -25.26 2.01 7.86
N ALA A 70 -26.56 1.70 7.78
CA ALA A 70 -27.08 0.67 6.89
C ALA A 70 -26.76 0.97 5.42
N GLY A 71 -26.28 -0.04 4.68
CA GLY A 71 -25.89 0.08 3.27
C GLY A 71 -24.63 0.92 3.01
N LYS A 72 -24.04 1.54 4.04
CA LYS A 72 -22.79 2.29 3.92
C LYS A 72 -21.60 1.34 3.84
N ARG A 73 -20.56 1.76 3.13
CA ARG A 73 -19.25 1.08 3.10
C ARG A 73 -18.29 1.80 4.05
N PRO A 74 -17.47 1.08 4.83
CA PRO A 74 -16.46 1.70 5.66
C PRO A 74 -15.38 2.35 4.81
N ARG A 75 -14.68 3.33 5.40
CA ARG A 75 -13.47 3.91 4.82
C ARG A 75 -12.42 2.80 4.63
N SER A 76 -11.58 2.95 3.62
CA SER A 76 -10.48 2.02 3.36
C SER A 76 -9.21 2.79 3.03
N SER A 77 -8.06 2.25 3.46
CA SER A 77 -6.75 2.73 3.00
C SER A 77 -6.28 2.14 1.68
N MET A 78 -7.02 1.21 1.06
CA MET A 78 -6.65 0.63 -0.22
C MET A 78 -6.51 1.71 -1.30
N ALA A 79 -5.38 1.72 -1.99
CA ALA A 79 -5.10 2.66 -3.07
C ALA A 79 -4.44 1.97 -4.27
N PRO A 80 -5.12 1.02 -4.96
CA PRO A 80 -4.64 0.52 -6.24
C PRO A 80 -4.58 1.67 -7.25
N LEU A 81 -3.46 1.83 -7.94
CA LEU A 81 -3.28 2.94 -8.89
C LEU A 81 -2.77 2.47 -10.25
N LEU A 82 -3.19 3.22 -11.28
CA LEU A 82 -2.64 3.22 -12.63
C LEU A 82 -1.99 4.60 -12.86
N MET A 83 -0.81 4.60 -13.46
CA MET A 83 -0.07 5.79 -13.86
C MET A 83 -0.18 5.93 -15.37
N LEU A 84 -0.59 7.11 -15.83
CA LEU A 84 -0.64 7.44 -17.25
C LEU A 84 0.41 8.51 -17.57
N ASP A 85 0.99 8.45 -18.76
CA ASP A 85 1.85 9.50 -19.28
C ASP A 85 1.04 10.73 -19.78
N GLY A 86 1.73 11.73 -20.32
CA GLY A 86 1.09 12.94 -20.83
C GLY A 86 0.16 12.72 -22.03
N ASP A 87 0.32 11.59 -22.73
CA ASP A 87 -0.49 11.20 -23.88
C ASP A 87 -1.62 10.23 -23.47
N GLY A 88 -1.73 9.90 -22.17
CA GLY A 88 -2.74 8.99 -21.65
C GLY A 88 -2.39 7.50 -21.80
N ARG A 89 -1.16 7.14 -22.17
CA ARG A 89 -0.70 5.75 -22.24
C ARG A 89 -0.29 5.24 -20.87
N LEU A 90 -0.36 3.92 -20.68
CA LEU A 90 0.03 3.30 -19.41
C LEU A 90 1.53 3.46 -19.15
N ALA A 91 1.88 4.23 -18.13
CA ALA A 91 3.25 4.40 -17.66
C ALA A 91 3.61 3.44 -16.51
N GLY A 92 2.62 2.91 -15.82
CA GLY A 92 2.83 1.93 -14.75
C GLY A 92 1.60 1.69 -13.90
N ALA A 93 1.71 0.79 -12.95
CA ALA A 93 0.65 0.46 -12.01
C ALA A 93 1.27 -0.09 -10.73
N LEU A 94 0.74 0.26 -9.57
CA LEU A 94 1.18 -0.32 -8.30
C LEU A 94 0.10 -0.23 -7.23
N GLY A 95 0.38 -0.87 -6.11
CA GLY A 95 -0.43 -0.80 -4.89
C GLY A 95 0.19 -1.71 -3.84
N SER A 96 -0.33 -1.63 -2.62
CA SER A 96 0.21 -2.38 -1.49
C SER A 96 -0.89 -2.81 -0.53
N PRO A 97 -0.73 -3.94 0.18
CA PRO A 97 -1.45 -4.22 1.42
C PRO A 97 -0.81 -3.52 2.63
N GLY A 98 -1.47 -3.60 3.79
CA GLY A 98 -0.93 -3.13 5.07
C GLY A 98 -1.80 -2.11 5.80
N GLY A 99 -3.13 -2.25 5.71
CA GLY A 99 -4.10 -1.46 6.46
C GLY A 99 -3.86 0.05 6.33
N PRO A 100 -3.79 0.81 7.44
CA PRO A 100 -3.65 2.26 7.39
C PRO A 100 -2.31 2.74 6.78
N ALA A 101 -1.30 1.86 6.70
CA ALA A 101 0.02 2.21 6.16
C ALA A 101 0.12 2.18 4.63
N ILE A 102 -0.89 1.64 3.92
CA ILE A 102 -0.90 1.51 2.45
C ILE A 102 -0.51 2.83 1.73
N PRO A 103 -1.10 3.99 2.06
CA PRO A 103 -0.73 5.25 1.40
C PRO A 103 0.73 5.65 1.62
N ALA A 104 1.30 5.35 2.79
CA ALA A 104 2.70 5.66 3.09
C ALA A 104 3.66 4.79 2.26
N TYR A 105 3.37 3.50 2.10
CA TYR A 105 4.15 2.61 1.24
C TYR A 105 4.14 3.06 -0.21
N ILE A 106 2.95 3.36 -0.73
CA ILE A 106 2.78 3.88 -2.09
C ILE A 106 3.52 5.21 -2.26
N GLY A 107 3.33 6.17 -1.34
CA GLY A 107 3.98 7.47 -1.39
C GLY A 107 5.51 7.37 -1.40
N LYS A 108 6.07 6.56 -0.49
CA LYS A 108 7.52 6.27 -0.44
C LYS A 108 8.02 5.74 -1.78
N THR A 109 7.32 4.75 -2.35
CA THR A 109 7.72 4.15 -3.62
C THR A 109 7.60 5.12 -4.79
N LEU A 110 6.55 5.95 -4.85
CA LEU A 110 6.42 6.99 -5.87
C LEU A 110 7.53 8.04 -5.79
N VAL A 111 7.92 8.47 -4.59
CA VAL A 111 9.07 9.38 -4.41
C VAL A 111 10.37 8.73 -4.90
N GLY A 112 10.64 7.49 -4.48
CA GLY A 112 11.82 6.75 -4.93
C GLY A 112 11.87 6.55 -6.45
N LEU A 113 10.73 6.18 -7.03
CA LEU A 113 10.59 5.87 -8.45
C LEU A 113 10.66 7.12 -9.34
N LEU A 114 9.84 8.14 -9.04
CA LEU A 114 9.64 9.30 -9.91
C LEU A 114 10.62 10.42 -9.61
N TYR A 115 10.86 10.74 -8.34
CA TYR A 115 11.69 11.88 -7.95
C TYR A 115 13.17 11.51 -7.85
N TRP A 116 13.49 10.39 -7.18
CA TRP A 116 14.88 9.90 -7.09
C TRP A 116 15.31 9.03 -8.26
N ARG A 117 14.38 8.73 -9.18
CA ARG A 117 14.64 7.93 -10.39
C ARG A 117 15.24 6.57 -10.10
N LEU A 118 14.96 5.97 -8.94
CA LEU A 118 15.41 4.61 -8.64
C LEU A 118 14.73 3.59 -9.57
N PRO A 119 15.40 2.47 -9.86
CA PRO A 119 14.74 1.26 -10.38
C PRO A 119 13.56 0.86 -9.48
N LEU A 120 12.49 0.31 -10.08
CA LEU A 120 11.25 0.02 -9.36
C LEU A 120 11.46 -0.92 -8.16
N ASP A 121 12.24 -1.98 -8.33
CA ASP A 121 12.60 -2.92 -7.27
C ASP A 121 13.30 -2.23 -6.09
N GLN A 122 14.23 -1.30 -6.37
CA GLN A 122 14.91 -0.51 -5.34
C GLN A 122 13.96 0.47 -4.66
N ALA A 123 13.06 1.13 -5.41
CA ALA A 123 12.07 2.04 -4.85
C ALA A 123 11.07 1.32 -3.92
N VAL A 124 10.69 0.08 -4.26
CA VAL A 124 9.87 -0.79 -3.40
C VAL A 124 10.66 -1.21 -2.15
N ALA A 125 11.92 -1.58 -2.32
CA ALA A 125 12.79 -2.06 -1.25
C ALA A 125 13.24 -0.97 -0.26
N LEU A 126 13.07 0.32 -0.55
CA LEU A 126 13.34 1.41 0.39
C LEU A 126 12.71 1.14 1.77
N PRO A 127 13.36 1.56 2.88
CA PRO A 127 12.84 1.31 4.22
C PRO A 127 11.51 2.06 4.44
N ASN A 128 10.55 1.36 5.04
CA ASN A 128 9.24 1.89 5.40
C ASN A 128 9.32 2.77 6.64
N LEU A 129 8.58 3.88 6.60
CA LEU A 129 8.36 4.80 7.70
C LEU A 129 6.93 5.33 7.60
N VAL A 130 6.14 5.16 8.65
CA VAL A 130 4.74 5.52 8.72
C VAL A 130 4.54 6.47 9.90
N ALA A 131 4.02 7.66 9.60
CA ALA A 131 3.64 8.64 10.61
C ALA A 131 2.18 8.43 11.04
N ARG A 132 1.97 8.20 12.33
CA ARG A 132 0.67 8.02 12.99
C ARG A 132 0.52 9.11 14.05
N GLY A 133 0.23 10.32 13.60
CA GLY A 133 0.29 11.52 14.46
C GLY A 133 1.71 11.77 14.96
N ALA A 134 1.92 11.73 16.27
CA ALA A 134 3.24 11.91 16.89
C ALA A 134 4.07 10.61 16.99
N ARG A 135 3.52 9.46 16.55
CA ARG A 135 4.21 8.18 16.52
C ARG A 135 4.76 7.92 15.12
N PHE A 136 6.02 7.49 15.04
CA PHE A 136 6.67 7.13 13.79
C PHE A 136 7.15 5.69 13.88
N ASP A 137 6.60 4.81 13.05
CA ASP A 137 6.92 3.39 13.03
C ASP A 137 7.57 3.02 11.71
N GLY A 138 8.54 2.12 11.71
CA GLY A 138 9.25 1.77 10.50
C GLY A 138 10.35 0.75 10.68
N GLU A 139 11.06 0.47 9.59
CA GLU A 139 12.25 -0.39 9.58
C GLU A 139 13.47 0.38 10.10
N ALA A 140 13.46 0.75 11.38
CA ALA A 140 14.46 1.60 12.00
C ALA A 140 15.91 1.17 11.69
N ASP A 141 16.20 -0.13 11.71
CA ASP A 141 17.55 -0.66 11.48
C ASP A 141 18.03 -0.52 10.04
N ARG A 142 17.12 -0.28 9.09
CA ARG A 142 17.46 -0.05 7.68
C ARG A 142 17.75 1.42 7.36
N PHE A 143 17.49 2.33 8.28
CA PHE A 143 17.90 3.73 8.15
C PHE A 143 19.32 3.93 8.67
N PRO A 144 20.19 4.66 7.94
CA PRO A 144 21.54 4.99 8.40
C PRO A 144 21.53 5.69 9.75
N VAL A 145 22.46 5.32 10.65
CA VAL A 145 22.58 5.91 11.99
C VAL A 145 22.59 7.45 11.98
N PRO A 146 23.37 8.13 11.11
CA PRO A 146 23.37 9.60 11.08
C PRO A 146 22.00 10.19 10.73
N LEU A 147 21.24 9.54 9.85
CA LEU A 147 19.89 9.97 9.48
C LEU A 147 18.92 9.81 10.66
N ARG A 148 18.98 8.69 11.37
CA ARG A 148 18.13 8.47 12.56
C ARG A 148 18.39 9.51 13.64
N THR A 149 19.65 9.84 13.89
CA THR A 149 20.02 10.88 14.85
C THR A 149 19.47 12.23 14.43
N ALA A 150 19.67 12.63 13.18
CA ALA A 150 19.18 13.91 12.67
C ALA A 150 17.64 14.02 12.67
N LEU A 151 16.93 12.91 12.44
CA LEU A 151 15.48 12.83 12.55
C LEU A 151 15.01 12.95 14.00
N ARG A 152 15.68 12.25 14.93
CA ARG A 152 15.37 12.32 16.36
C ARG A 152 15.55 13.73 16.93
N GLU A 153 16.61 14.44 16.55
CA GLU A 153 16.83 15.85 16.91
C GLU A 153 15.71 16.78 16.44
N ARG A 154 14.95 16.37 15.41
CA ARG A 154 13.78 17.08 14.87
C ARG A 154 12.46 16.54 15.41
N GLY A 155 12.49 15.67 16.43
CA GLY A 155 11.30 15.10 17.05
C GLY A 155 10.73 13.87 16.33
N VAL A 156 11.44 13.30 15.36
CA VAL A 156 11.04 12.09 14.63
C VAL A 156 11.84 10.90 15.16
N ASP A 157 11.31 10.23 16.18
CA ASP A 157 11.90 8.99 16.70
C ASP A 157 11.29 7.77 16.02
N ILE A 158 12.05 7.14 15.13
CA ILE A 158 11.61 5.96 14.36
C ILE A 158 11.64 4.73 15.26
N ARG A 159 10.47 4.15 15.50
CA ARG A 159 10.29 2.96 16.31
C ARG A 159 10.26 1.73 15.41
N GLY A 160 11.09 0.74 15.73
CA GLY A 160 11.04 -0.59 15.13
C GLY A 160 9.93 -1.46 15.73
N GLY A 161 9.76 -2.66 15.17
CA GLY A 161 8.93 -3.72 15.77
C GLY A 161 7.42 -3.63 15.53
N ALA A 162 6.96 -2.70 14.70
CA ALA A 162 5.53 -2.55 14.38
C ALA A 162 5.03 -3.40 13.21
N GLY A 163 5.89 -4.19 12.55
CA GLY A 163 5.49 -5.04 11.42
C GLY A 163 5.09 -4.24 10.17
N GLU A 164 5.91 -3.25 9.77
CA GLU A 164 5.70 -2.45 8.56
C GLU A 164 6.12 -3.25 7.30
N ASP A 165 5.53 -4.43 7.15
CA ASP A 165 5.96 -5.48 6.22
C ASP A 165 5.51 -5.21 4.77
N SER A 166 4.59 -4.27 4.54
CA SER A 166 4.05 -3.98 3.19
C SER A 166 3.65 -5.27 2.46
N GLY A 167 3.65 -5.26 1.12
CA GLY A 167 3.42 -6.39 0.20
C GLY A 167 3.22 -5.86 -1.23
N LEU A 168 3.89 -4.74 -1.52
CA LEU A 168 3.70 -3.92 -2.71
C LEU A 168 4.05 -4.72 -3.97
N HIS A 169 3.16 -4.67 -4.96
CA HIS A 169 3.45 -5.15 -6.31
C HIS A 169 3.27 -4.01 -7.29
N GLY A 170 4.12 -3.98 -8.31
CA GLY A 170 4.04 -2.93 -9.30
C GLY A 170 4.76 -3.24 -10.61
N VAL A 171 4.43 -2.42 -11.59
CA VAL A 171 5.02 -2.37 -12.90
C VAL A 171 5.26 -0.91 -13.30
N PHE A 172 6.33 -0.63 -14.02
CA PHE A 172 6.65 0.72 -14.49
C PHE A 172 7.39 0.67 -15.82
N LEU A 173 6.98 1.48 -16.79
CA LEU A 173 7.65 1.62 -18.08
C LEU A 173 8.71 2.71 -17.97
N ARG A 174 9.97 2.33 -18.21
CA ARG A 174 11.09 3.27 -18.24
C ARG A 174 11.96 3.01 -19.45
N ASP A 175 12.21 4.07 -20.24
CA ASP A 175 13.08 4.01 -21.42
C ASP A 175 12.69 2.87 -22.38
N GLY A 176 11.39 2.68 -22.58
CA GLY A 176 10.83 1.61 -23.42
C GLY A 176 10.92 0.19 -22.82
N ARG A 177 11.28 0.05 -21.54
CA ARG A 177 11.45 -1.23 -20.85
C ARG A 177 10.54 -1.33 -19.63
N TRP A 178 9.76 -2.40 -19.57
CA TRP A 178 8.95 -2.71 -18.40
C TRP A 178 9.82 -3.21 -17.25
N GLN A 179 9.65 -2.57 -16.10
CA GLN A 179 10.18 -2.99 -14.82
C GLN A 179 9.05 -3.59 -14.00
N TRP A 180 9.31 -4.71 -13.33
CA TRP A 180 8.34 -5.40 -12.48
C TRP A 180 8.97 -5.60 -11.11
N ALA A 181 8.20 -5.39 -10.05
CA ALA A 181 8.68 -5.58 -8.69
C ALA A 181 7.61 -6.19 -7.79
N ALA A 182 8.07 -7.06 -6.90
CA ALA A 182 7.35 -7.53 -5.73
C ALA A 182 8.15 -7.14 -4.49
N ASP A 183 7.46 -6.77 -3.42
CA ASP A 183 8.09 -6.35 -2.18
C ASP A 183 8.86 -7.50 -1.51
N PRO A 184 10.17 -7.34 -1.25
CA PRO A 184 11.01 -8.42 -0.71
C PRO A 184 10.66 -8.83 0.73
N ARG A 185 9.75 -8.11 1.39
CA ARG A 185 9.26 -8.44 2.73
C ARG A 185 8.23 -9.58 2.75
N ARG A 186 7.74 -10.00 1.59
CA ARG A 186 6.85 -11.16 1.42
C ARG A 186 7.37 -12.07 0.31
N ASP A 187 6.80 -13.28 0.20
CA ASP A 187 7.15 -14.28 -0.81
C ASP A 187 6.59 -13.99 -2.22
N GLY A 188 6.24 -12.73 -2.49
CA GLY A 188 5.70 -12.30 -3.78
C GLY A 188 6.72 -12.45 -4.90
N THR A 189 6.24 -12.63 -6.14
CA THR A 189 7.11 -12.67 -7.31
C THR A 189 6.65 -11.68 -8.36
N ALA A 190 7.60 -11.17 -9.13
CA ALA A 190 7.37 -10.34 -10.29
C ALA A 190 8.13 -10.98 -11.45
N ALA A 191 7.39 -11.44 -12.46
CA ALA A 191 7.97 -12.12 -13.61
C ALA A 191 7.30 -11.67 -14.89
N PHE A 192 8.08 -11.73 -15.97
CA PHE A 192 7.59 -11.55 -17.32
C PHE A 192 7.75 -12.85 -18.10
N PRO A 193 6.72 -13.40 -18.77
CA PRO A 193 6.89 -14.56 -19.62
C PRO A 193 7.80 -14.19 -20.81
N ALA A 194 8.91 -14.90 -20.98
CA ALA A 194 9.99 -14.59 -21.93
C ALA A 194 9.58 -14.48 -23.43
N HIS A 195 8.31 -14.71 -23.78
CA HIS A 195 7.84 -14.83 -25.15
C HIS A 195 6.98 -13.66 -25.69
N ARG A 196 6.61 -12.63 -24.90
CA ARG A 196 5.76 -11.53 -25.41
C ARG A 196 5.87 -10.21 -24.64
N THR A 197 6.98 -9.47 -24.71
CA THR A 197 7.05 -8.13 -24.07
C THR A 197 5.89 -7.24 -24.58
N PRO A 198 5.10 -6.56 -23.73
CA PRO A 198 4.06 -5.66 -24.20
C PRO A 198 4.74 -4.55 -25.00
N ASP A 199 4.15 -4.19 -26.14
CA ASP A 199 4.69 -3.16 -27.02
C ASP A 199 4.72 -1.81 -26.28
N ALA A 200 5.93 -1.32 -25.99
CA ALA A 200 6.16 -0.07 -25.26
C ALA A 200 5.75 1.18 -26.07
N SER A 201 5.31 1.03 -27.32
CA SER A 201 4.87 2.12 -28.20
C SER A 201 3.36 2.39 -28.16
N ARG A 202 2.59 1.61 -27.41
CA ARG A 202 1.12 1.71 -27.32
C ARG A 202 0.65 2.30 -26.00
#